data_AF-A0A928VT33-F1
#
_entry.id   AF-A0A928VT33-F1
#
_cell.length_a   1.000
_cell.length_b   1.000
_cell.length_c   1.000
_cell.angle_alpha   90.00
_cell.angle_beta   90.00
_cell.angle_gamma   90.00
#
_symmetry.space_group_name_H-M   'P 1'
#
loop_
_entity.id
_entity.type
_entity.pdbx_description
1 polymer ?
#
loop_
_entity_poly.entity_id
_entity_poly.type
_entity_poly.pdbx_seq_one_letter_code
_entity_poly.pdbx_strand_id
1 'polypeptide(L)' 'MNHLQKKILHCLENGTQLAWLIDFVGKQVWVWQGDNLPIIFSEEETLPMWGELPGLTVNDVMAMTRR' A
#
# COMPACT_ATOMS: atom_id res chain seq x y z
N MET A 1 -17.46 0.71 4.33
CA MET A 1 -16.34 1.08 3.42
C MET A 1 -16.06 2.57 3.57
N ASN A 2 -14.83 2.97 3.94
CA ASN A 2 -14.48 4.39 4.09
C ASN A 2 -14.41 5.09 2.70
N HIS A 3 -14.42 6.44 2.64
CA HIS A 3 -14.40 7.18 1.37
C HIS A 3 -13.11 6.98 0.56
N LEU A 4 -11.98 6.76 1.23
CA LEU A 4 -10.67 6.54 0.58
C LEU A 4 -10.61 5.18 -0.13
N GLN A 5 -11.09 4.12 0.52
CA GLN A 5 -11.21 2.78 -0.05
C GLN A 5 -12.10 2.77 -1.29
N LYS A 6 -13.19 3.55 -1.30
CA LYS A 6 -14.04 3.70 -2.50
C LYS A 6 -13.26 4.30 -3.69
N LYS A 7 -12.37 5.26 -3.45
CA LYS A 7 -11.51 5.81 -4.50
C LYS A 7 -10.50 4.80 -5.01
N ILE A 8 -9.91 4.02 -4.11
CA ILE A 8 -8.98 2.94 -4.49
C ILE A 8 -9.70 1.93 -5.37
N LEU A 9 -10.86 1.43 -4.95
CA LEU A 9 -11.66 0.48 -5.74
C LEU A 9 -12.02 1.04 -7.12
N HIS A 10 -12.45 2.31 -7.18
CA HIS A 10 -12.70 2.97 -8.46
C HIS A 10 -11.46 2.97 -9.36
N CYS A 11 -10.26 3.25 -8.82
CA CYS A 11 -9.03 3.18 -9.60
C CYS A 11 -8.70 1.75 -10.08
N LEU A 12 -8.91 0.75 -9.23
CA LEU A 12 -8.68 -0.66 -9.57
C LEU A 12 -9.62 -1.11 -10.70
N GLU A 13 -10.92 -0.81 -10.58
CA GLU A 13 -11.94 -1.06 -11.63
C GLU A 13 -11.59 -0.39 -12.97
N ASN A 14 -10.77 0.66 -12.96
CA ASN A 14 -10.31 1.38 -14.15
C ASN A 14 -8.86 1.02 -14.56
N GLY A 15 -8.38 -0.17 -14.17
CA GLY A 15 -7.13 -0.73 -14.66
C GLY A 15 -5.89 -0.41 -13.83
N THR A 16 -6.04 0.18 -12.64
CA THR A 16 -4.92 0.31 -11.70
C THR A 16 -4.49 -1.07 -11.23
N GLN A 17 -3.22 -1.42 -11.43
CA GLN A 17 -2.71 -2.76 -11.10
C GLN A 17 -2.16 -2.85 -9.66
N LEU A 18 -1.80 -1.73 -9.03
CA LEU A 18 -1.24 -1.68 -7.67
C LEU A 18 -1.67 -0.40 -6.98
N ALA A 19 -2.18 -0.51 -5.76
CA ALA A 19 -2.50 0.64 -4.91
C ALA A 19 -2.05 0.40 -3.48
N TRP A 20 -1.43 1.40 -2.86
CA TRP A 20 -1.08 1.40 -1.45
C TRP A 20 -1.95 2.42 -0.69
N LEU A 21 -2.50 2.00 0.43
CA LEU A 21 -3.04 2.88 1.47
C LEU A 21 -2.15 2.77 2.68
N ILE A 22 -1.43 3.86 2.99
CA ILE A 22 -0.48 3.91 4.09
C ILE A 22 -1.21 4.42 5.34
N ASP A 23 -1.24 3.59 6.39
CA ASP A 23 -1.79 3.92 7.70
C ASP A 23 -0.65 4.16 8.69
N PHE A 24 -0.30 5.44 8.88
CA PHE A 24 0.79 5.84 9.78
C PHE A 24 0.47 5.62 11.26
N VAL A 25 -0.81 5.57 11.64
CA VAL A 25 -1.21 5.34 13.04
C VAL A 25 -1.04 3.86 13.38
N GLY A 26 -1.56 2.99 12.52
CA GLY A 26 -1.42 1.54 12.64
C GLY A 26 -0.05 1.00 12.23
N LYS A 27 0.83 1.84 11.66
CA LYS A 27 2.14 1.46 11.09
C LYS A 27 2.04 0.28 10.12
N GLN A 28 1.06 0.35 9.23
CA GLN A 28 0.75 -0.71 8.28
C GLN A 28 0.45 -0.12 6.90
N VAL A 29 0.61 -0.92 5.86
CA VAL A 29 0.27 -0.56 4.48
C VAL A 29 -0.70 -1.59 3.94
N TRP A 30 -1.85 -1.12 3.47
CA TRP A 30 -2.83 -1.96 2.79
C TRP A 30 -2.53 -1.92 1.31
N VAL A 31 -2.37 -3.08 0.70
CA VAL A 31 -1.94 -3.21 -0.67
C VAL A 31 -2.97 -3.98 -1.47
N TRP A 32 -3.46 -3.35 -2.54
CA TRP A 32 -4.29 -3.99 -3.55
C TRP A 32 -3.44 -4.28 -4.79
N GLN A 33 -3.58 -5.49 -5.33
CA GLN A 33 -3.00 -5.90 -6.61
C GLN A 33 -4.11 -6.35 -7.55
N GLY A 34 -4.45 -5.51 -8.53
CA GLY A 34 -5.65 -5.67 -9.36
C GLY A 34 -6.93 -5.73 -8.51
N ASP A 35 -7.86 -6.61 -8.89
CA ASP A 35 -9.20 -6.71 -8.29
C ASP A 35 -9.25 -7.56 -7.00
N ASN A 36 -8.09 -7.88 -6.41
CA ASN A 36 -8.01 -8.68 -5.20
C ASN A 36 -8.35 -7.86 -3.93
N LEU A 37 -8.78 -8.56 -2.88
CA LEU A 37 -8.89 -7.97 -1.54
C LEU A 37 -7.51 -7.47 -1.07
N PRO A 38 -7.47 -6.40 -0.24
CA PRO A 38 -6.20 -5.87 0.22
C PRO A 38 -5.47 -6.87 1.11
N ILE A 39 -4.15 -6.92 0.95
CA ILE A 39 -3.22 -7.57 1.87
C ILE A 39 -2.63 -6.49 2.76
N ILE A 40 -2.53 -6.75 4.06
CA ILE A 40 -1.95 -5.82 5.03
C ILE A 40 -0.50 -6.23 5.26
N PHE A 41 0.41 -5.27 5.09
CA PHE A 41 1.84 -5.40 5.36
C PHE A 41 2.19 -4.52 6.57
N SER A 42 3.15 -4.98 7.38
CA SER A 42 3.57 -4.36 8.63
C SER A 42 5.09 -4.51 8.87
N GLU A 43 5.66 -3.61 9.67
CA GLU A 43 7.04 -3.70 10.16
C GLU A 43 8.11 -3.92 9.06
N GLU A 44 8.76 -5.10 9.05
CA GLU A 44 9.86 -5.46 8.14
C GLU A 44 9.36 -6.12 6.85
N GLU A 45 8.05 -6.27 6.69
CA GLU A 45 7.48 -6.87 5.49
C GLU A 45 7.77 -5.99 4.26
N THR A 46 8.30 -6.63 3.21
CA THR A 46 8.66 -5.98 1.96
C THR A 46 7.40 -5.72 1.15
N LEU A 47 7.22 -4.46 0.74
CA LEU A 47 6.08 -4.03 -0.03
C LEU A 47 6.26 -4.39 -1.51
N PRO A 48 5.20 -4.89 -2.17
CA PRO A 48 5.25 -5.16 -3.60
C PRO A 48 5.25 -3.84 -4.35
N MET A 49 6.21 -3.69 -5.26
CA MET A 49 6.41 -2.49 -6.06
C MET A 49 6.66 -2.85 -7.53
N TRP A 50 6.52 -1.87 -8.42
CA TRP A 50 6.90 -2.04 -9.82
C TRP A 50 8.34 -1.59 -10.04
N GLY A 51 9.12 -2.42 -10.74
CA GLY A 51 10.51 -2.15 -11.09
C GLY A 51 11.53 -2.88 -10.21
N GLU A 52 12.82 -2.62 -10.48
CA GLU A 52 13.98 -3.30 -9.87
C GLU A 52 14.63 -2.48 -8.75
N LEU A 53 13.85 -1.71 -8.00
CA LEU A 53 14.38 -0.97 -6.86
C LEU A 53 14.67 -1.94 -5.68
N PRO A 54 15.61 -1.60 -4.78
CA PRO A 54 15.79 -2.35 -3.55
C PRO A 54 14.44 -2.44 -2.82
N GLY A 55 14.08 -3.63 -2.34
CA GLY A 55 12.80 -3.87 -1.70
C GLY A 55 12.54 -2.87 -0.58
N LEU A 56 11.39 -2.20 -0.62
CA LEU A 56 10.99 -1.21 0.37
C LEU A 56 10.16 -1.87 1.46
N THR A 57 10.59 -1.79 2.72
CA THR A 57 9.80 -2.31 3.84
C THR A 57 8.79 -1.28 4.33
N VAL A 58 7.81 -1.71 5.13
CA VAL A 58 6.91 -0.79 5.82
C VAL A 58 7.68 0.16 6.74
N ASN A 59 8.69 -0.34 7.46
CA ASN A 59 9.56 0.49 8.29
C ASN A 59 10.25 1.61 7.50
N ASP A 60 10.72 1.33 6.28
CA ASP A 60 11.33 2.35 5.42
C ASP A 60 10.32 3.44 5.04
N VAL A 61 9.10 3.05 4.63
CA VAL A 61 8.00 4.00 4.34
C VAL A 61 7.68 4.86 5.56
N MET A 62 7.59 4.25 6.74
CA MET A 62 7.32 4.98 7.98
C MET A 62 8.46 5.94 8.32
N ALA A 63 9.71 5.55 8.07
CA ALA A 63 10.88 6.39 8.30
C ALA A 63 10.88 7.66 7.44
N MET A 64 10.32 7.63 6.23
CA MET A 64 10.22 8.80 5.34
C MET A 64 9.40 9.97 5.90
N THR A 65 8.56 9.72 6.91
CA THR A 65 7.73 10.77 7.54
C THR A 65 8.30 11.35 8.82
N ARG A 66 9.46 10.84 9.27
CA ARG A 66 10.19 11.39 10.41
C ARG A 66 10.82 12.73 10.00
N ARG A 67 10.60 13.77 10.82
CA ARG A 67 11.22 15.09 10.64
C ARG A 67 12.55 15.19 11.36
#